data_AF-A0AAD4AHC0-F1
#
_entry.id   AF-A0AAD4AHC0-F1
#
_cell.length_a   1.000
_cell.length_b   1.000
_cell.length_c   1.000
_cell.angle_alpha   90.00
_cell.angle_beta   90.00
_cell.angle_gamma   90.00
#
_symmetry.space_group_name_H-M   'P 1'
#
loop_
_entity.id
_entity.type
_entity.pdbx_description
1 polymer ?
#
loop_
_entity_poly.entity_id
_entity_poly.type
_entity_poly.pdbx_seq_one_letter_code
_entity_poly.pdbx_strand_id
1 'polypeptide(L)'
;MVYNDTPQLLLQSVQFVADLSRDVSRFLDEVGLAYEHVFSPSSHAVFLLFVCSKSNPKKIISTLSSIAFSQFNSELRMIYRKLIGATDELVLRSIAIERKERGSVNLLKLISERKSPWFHTPSVRFEKVIGPVYESALLARFTS
;
A
#
# COMPACT_ATOMS: atom_id res chain seq x y z
N MET A 1 40.82 18.61 1.52
CA MET A 1 39.56 18.83 2.25
C MET A 1 38.65 17.65 1.95
N VAL A 2 38.55 16.70 2.87
CA VAL A 2 37.61 15.58 2.75
C VAL A 2 36.28 16.10 3.25
N TYR A 3 35.31 16.27 2.34
CA TYR A 3 33.95 16.65 2.71
C TYR A 3 33.37 15.54 3.59
N ASN A 4 33.06 15.88 4.84
CA ASN A 4 32.50 14.97 5.82
C ASN A 4 30.98 14.91 5.59
N ASP A 5 30.56 14.34 4.46
CA ASP A 5 29.15 14.30 3.99
C ASP A 5 28.28 13.27 4.73
N THR A 6 28.90 12.48 5.61
CA THR A 6 28.28 11.38 6.37
C THR A 6 27.04 11.81 7.17
N PRO A 7 27.00 12.99 7.84
CA PRO A 7 25.83 13.42 8.61
C PRO A 7 24.64 13.82 7.71
N GLN A 8 24.90 14.38 6.52
CA GLN A 8 23.86 14.79 5.58
C GLN A 8 23.21 13.58 4.90
N LEU A 9 24.01 12.59 4.49
CA LEU A 9 23.49 11.35 3.90
C LEU A 9 22.62 10.56 4.89
N LEU A 10 23.03 10.50 6.16
CA LEU A 10 22.22 9.88 7.21
C LEU A 10 20.90 10.62 7.42
N LEU A 11 20.93 11.94 7.45
CA LEU A 11 19.73 12.77 7.59
C LEU A 11 18.76 12.56 6.43
N GLN A 12 19.28 12.53 5.19
CA GLN A 12 18.49 12.24 4.00
C GLN A 12 17.89 10.84 4.03
N SER A 13 18.66 9.84 4.48
CA SER A 13 18.17 8.47 4.60
C SER A 13 17.02 8.37 5.61
N VAL A 14 17.16 9.01 6.77
CA VAL A 14 16.11 9.03 7.80
C VAL A 14 14.87 9.79 7.31
N GLN A 15 15.06 10.89 6.59
CA GLN A 15 13.95 11.63 5.99
C GLN A 15 13.20 10.78 4.96
N PHE A 16 13.92 10.13 4.05
CA PHE A 16 13.33 9.20 3.08
C PHE A 16 12.53 8.09 3.76
N VAL A 17 13.10 7.47 4.80
CA VAL A 17 12.43 6.41 5.55
C VAL A 17 11.18 6.93 6.27
N ALA A 18 11.22 8.16 6.79
CA ALA A 18 10.07 8.80 7.42
C ALA A 18 8.93 9.03 6.42
N ASP A 19 9.24 9.55 5.24
CA ASP A 19 8.24 9.81 4.20
C ASP A 19 7.65 8.50 3.68
N LEU A 20 8.48 7.49 3.42
CA LEU A 20 8.03 6.16 3.03
C LEU A 20 7.14 5.50 4.10
N SER A 21 7.46 5.70 5.39
CA SER A 21 6.64 5.17 6.49
C SER A 21 5.25 5.80 6.51
N ARG A 22 5.13 7.10 6.20
CA ARG A 22 3.84 7.81 6.10
C ARG A 22 3.02 7.31 4.93
N ASP A 23 3.65 7.08 3.78
CA ASP A 23 2.96 6.57 2.60
C ASP A 23 2.45 5.14 2.84
N VAL A 24 3.28 4.28 3.45
CA VAL A 24 2.86 2.94 3.86
C VAL A 24 1.72 3.00 4.89
N SER A 25 1.80 3.89 5.90
CA SER A 25 0.73 4.07 6.89
C SER A 25 -0.59 4.47 6.25
N ARG A 26 -0.60 5.49 5.37
CA ARG A 26 -1.82 5.92 4.65
C ARG A 26 -2.41 4.79 3.83
N PHE A 27 -1.56 4.06 3.11
CA PHE A 27 -2.03 2.92 2.32
C PHE A 27 -2.68 1.87 3.20
N LEU A 28 -2.01 1.47 4.30
CA LEU A 28 -2.52 0.49 5.25
C LEU A 28 -3.83 0.92 5.91
N ASP A 29 -4.00 2.22 6.19
CA ASP A 29 -5.23 2.79 6.72
C ASP A 29 -6.37 2.73 5.69
N GLU A 30 -6.10 3.08 4.43
CA GLU A 30 -7.08 3.04 3.33
C GLU A 30 -7.60 1.62 3.06
N VAL A 31 -6.74 0.61 3.27
CA VAL A 31 -7.08 -0.81 3.10
C VAL A 31 -7.59 -1.49 4.37
N GLY A 32 -7.56 -0.80 5.52
CA GLY A 32 -8.00 -1.35 6.81
C GLY A 32 -7.09 -2.45 7.37
N LEU A 33 -5.79 -2.45 7.05
CA LEU A 33 -4.81 -3.41 7.56
C LEU A 33 -4.09 -2.86 8.80
N ALA A 34 -4.20 -3.56 9.93
CA ALA A 34 -3.50 -3.18 11.16
C ALA A 34 -1.98 -3.38 11.03
N TYR A 35 -1.21 -2.39 11.48
CA TYR A 35 0.25 -2.36 11.32
C TYR A 35 0.97 -3.53 12.01
N GLU A 36 0.43 -3.99 13.14
CA GLU A 36 0.94 -5.13 13.92
C GLU A 36 0.91 -6.46 13.15
N HIS A 37 0.06 -6.57 12.13
CA HIS A 37 -0.01 -7.75 11.26
C HIS A 37 0.90 -7.64 10.03
N VAL A 38 1.45 -6.45 9.78
CA VAL A 38 2.26 -6.16 8.58
C VAL A 38 3.75 -6.12 8.91
N PHE A 39 4.10 -5.56 10.06
CA PHE A 39 5.49 -5.42 10.52
C PHE A 39 5.83 -6.44 11.60
N SER A 40 7.08 -6.88 11.60
CA SER A 40 7.68 -7.61 12.71
C SER A 40 7.58 -6.80 14.01
N PRO A 41 7.54 -7.43 15.20
CA PRO A 41 7.42 -6.71 16.48
C PRO A 41 8.49 -5.63 16.67
N SER A 42 9.73 -5.92 16.25
CA SER A 42 10.84 -4.97 16.31
C SER A 42 10.64 -3.77 15.38
N SER A 43 10.16 -4.01 14.16
CA SER A 43 9.95 -2.94 13.16
C SER A 43 8.68 -2.15 13.41
N HIS A 44 7.66 -2.76 14.03
CA HIS A 44 6.41 -2.09 14.38
C HIS A 44 6.66 -0.93 15.35
N ALA A 45 7.46 -1.14 16.40
CA ALA A 45 7.81 -0.06 17.33
C ALA A 45 8.52 1.10 16.62
N VAL A 46 9.45 0.80 15.71
CA VAL A 46 10.16 1.81 14.91
C VAL A 46 9.23 2.51 13.94
N PHE A 47 8.30 1.78 13.32
CA PHE A 47 7.28 2.33 12.43
C PHE A 47 6.42 3.37 13.14
N LEU A 48 5.92 3.06 14.35
CA LEU A 48 5.15 4.00 15.16
C LEU A 48 5.96 5.25 15.53
N LEU A 49 7.27 5.13 15.75
CA LEU A 49 8.12 6.31 15.96
C LEU A 49 8.12 7.23 14.73
N PHE A 50 8.11 6.70 13.51
CA PHE A 50 8.09 7.52 12.30
C PHE A 50 6.71 8.13 12.00
N VAL A 51 5.64 7.38 12.24
CA VAL A 51 4.25 7.76 11.91
C VAL A 51 3.62 8.66 12.98
N CYS A 52 3.77 8.33 14.26
CA CYS A 52 3.13 9.05 15.36
C CYS A 52 3.90 10.30 15.80
N SER A 53 5.21 10.34 15.57
CA SER A 53 5.98 11.55 15.84
C SER A 53 5.78 12.56 14.72
N LYS A 54 5.62 13.85 15.07
CA LYS A 54 5.90 14.97 14.15
C LYS A 54 7.41 15.05 13.90
N SER A 55 7.95 14.00 13.30
CA SER A 55 9.33 13.55 13.40
C SER A 55 10.33 14.65 13.08
N ASN A 56 11.14 15.02 14.08
CA ASN A 56 12.42 15.68 13.84
C ASN A 56 13.46 14.58 13.55
N PRO A 57 13.99 14.49 12.32
CA PRO A 57 14.93 13.43 11.94
C PRO A 57 16.13 13.30 12.87
N LYS A 58 16.57 14.41 13.49
CA LYS A 58 17.68 14.41 14.46
C LYS A 58 17.35 13.62 15.75
N LYS A 59 16.10 13.70 16.21
CA LYS A 59 15.63 12.98 17.41
C LYS A 59 15.49 11.47 17.16
N ILE A 60 15.17 11.10 15.93
CA ILE A 60 15.09 9.70 15.51
C ILE A 60 16.50 9.10 15.46
N ILE A 61 17.46 9.81 14.86
CA ILE A 61 18.88 9.41 14.81
C ILE A 61 19.46 9.18 16.21
N SER A 62 19.10 10.01 17.20
CA SER A 62 19.63 9.84 18.57
C SER A 62 19.00 8.68 19.34
N THR A 63 17.83 8.19 18.91
CA THR A 63 17.04 7.19 19.66
C THR A 63 17.16 5.79 19.08
N LEU A 64 17.43 5.67 17.77
CA LEU A 64 17.52 4.39 17.06
C LEU A 64 18.96 3.96 16.88
N SER A 65 19.23 2.69 17.20
CA SER A 65 20.49 2.07 16.81
C SER A 65 20.56 1.92 15.28
N SER A 66 21.77 1.99 14.72
CA SER A 66 21.99 1.79 13.29
C SER A 66 21.47 0.43 12.80
N ILE A 67 21.56 -0.60 13.64
CA ILE A 67 21.04 -1.94 13.36
C ILE A 67 19.52 -1.94 13.25
N ALA A 68 18.82 -1.36 14.24
CA ALA A 68 17.36 -1.28 14.25
C ALA A 68 16.84 -0.46 13.06
N PHE A 69 17.52 0.65 12.73
CA PHE A 69 17.19 1.46 11.55
C PHE A 69 17.38 0.69 10.24
N SER A 70 18.48 -0.05 10.10
CA SER A 70 18.77 -0.83 8.89
C SER A 70 17.75 -1.96 8.69
N GLN A 71 17.44 -2.70 9.76
CA GLN A 71 16.41 -3.75 9.74
C GLN A 71 15.05 -3.20 9.37
N PHE A 72 14.63 -2.11 10.03
CA PHE A 72 13.37 -1.44 9.74
C PHE A 72 13.31 -0.95 8.29
N ASN A 73 14.33 -0.26 7.79
CA ASN A 73 14.37 0.25 6.42
C ASN A 73 14.30 -0.89 5.38
N SER A 74 14.94 -2.03 5.65
CA SER A 74 14.86 -3.21 4.78
C SER A 74 13.44 -3.78 4.75
N GLU A 75 12.83 -3.95 5.92
CA GLU A 75 11.46 -4.46 6.04
C GLU A 75 10.43 -3.51 5.43
N LEU A 76 10.55 -2.20 5.68
CA LEU A 76 9.70 -1.17 5.10
C LEU A 76 9.75 -1.20 3.57
N ARG A 77 10.94 -1.34 2.97
CA ARG A 77 11.08 -1.46 1.51
C ARG A 77 10.46 -2.73 0.97
N MET A 78 10.59 -3.84 1.69
CA MET A 78 9.94 -5.10 1.31
C MET A 78 8.42 -4.95 1.34
N ILE A 79 7.86 -4.38 2.40
CA ILE A 79 6.42 -4.11 2.53
C ILE A 79 5.96 -3.20 1.41
N TYR A 80 6.64 -2.07 1.18
CA TYR A 80 6.29 -1.14 0.11
C TYR A 80 6.26 -1.80 -1.27
N ARG A 81 7.23 -2.68 -1.58
CA ARG A 81 7.22 -3.47 -2.83
C ARG A 81 6.02 -4.42 -2.91
N LYS A 82 5.67 -5.08 -1.79
CA LYS A 82 4.48 -5.96 -1.74
C LYS A 82 3.19 -5.17 -1.97
N LEU A 83 3.08 -3.96 -1.40
CA LEU A 83 1.92 -3.08 -1.60
C LEU A 83 1.78 -2.64 -3.06
N ILE A 84 2.87 -2.23 -3.70
CA ILE A 84 2.87 -1.90 -5.13
C ILE A 84 2.44 -3.12 -5.95
N GLY A 85 3.06 -4.29 -5.72
CA GLY A 85 2.73 -5.50 -6.47
C GLY A 85 1.27 -5.95 -6.29
N ALA A 86 0.71 -5.81 -5.08
CA ALA A 86 -0.71 -6.08 -4.82
C ALA A 86 -1.62 -5.09 -5.55
N THR A 87 -1.24 -3.81 -5.63
CA THR A 87 -1.97 -2.78 -6.35
C THR A 87 -1.96 -3.06 -7.86
N ASP A 88 -0.79 -3.39 -8.41
CA ASP A 88 -0.63 -3.76 -9.82
C ASP A 88 -1.48 -4.99 -10.16
N GLU A 89 -1.45 -6.02 -9.30
CA GLU A 89 -2.27 -7.22 -9.46
C GLU A 89 -3.77 -6.90 -9.44
N LEU A 90 -4.21 -6.02 -8.53
CA LEU A 90 -5.61 -5.59 -8.44
C LEU A 90 -6.05 -4.83 -9.70
N VAL A 91 -5.21 -3.94 -10.22
CA VAL A 91 -5.48 -3.23 -11.49
C VAL A 91 -5.59 -4.21 -12.65
N LEU A 92 -4.65 -5.15 -12.78
CA LEU A 92 -4.66 -6.14 -13.85
C LEU A 92 -5.91 -7.05 -13.79
N ARG A 93 -6.29 -7.50 -12.59
CA ARG A 93 -7.51 -8.29 -12.37
C ARG A 93 -8.77 -7.47 -12.71
N SER A 94 -8.81 -6.20 -12.33
CA SER A 94 -9.95 -5.31 -12.64
C SER A 94 -10.11 -5.14 -14.15
N ILE A 95 -9.01 -4.93 -14.89
CA ILE A 95 -9.02 -4.84 -16.35
C ILE A 95 -9.44 -6.17 -16.98
N ALA A 96 -8.97 -7.30 -16.45
CA ALA A 96 -9.32 -8.62 -16.95
C ALA A 96 -10.82 -8.92 -16.78
N ILE A 97 -11.41 -8.55 -15.64
CA ILE A 97 -12.85 -8.67 -15.40
C ILE A 97 -13.62 -7.76 -16.37
N GLU A 98 -13.24 -6.50 -16.53
CA GLU A 98 -13.88 -5.58 -17.48
C GLU A 98 -13.84 -6.12 -18.91
N ARG A 99 -12.71 -6.71 -19.35
CA ARG A 99 -12.59 -7.35 -20.66
C ARG A 99 -13.47 -8.60 -20.79
N LYS A 100 -13.56 -9.42 -19.74
CA LYS A 100 -14.41 -10.62 -19.71
C LYS A 100 -15.90 -10.25 -19.75
N GLU A 101 -16.30 -9.22 -19.01
CA GLU A 101 -17.68 -8.70 -19.03
C GLU A 101 -18.02 -8.11 -20.41
N ARG A 102 -17.11 -7.33 -21.01
CA ARG A 102 -17.27 -6.82 -22.39
C ARG A 102 -17.24 -7.91 -23.46
N GLY A 103 -16.55 -9.03 -23.22
CA GLY A 103 -16.45 -10.17 -24.13
C GLY A 103 -17.70 -11.07 -24.19
N SER A 104 -18.64 -10.92 -23.24
CA SER A 104 -19.90 -11.68 -23.23
C SER A 104 -21.11 -10.90 -23.77
N VAL A 105 -20.88 -9.68 -24.25
CA VAL A 105 -21.97 -8.84 -24.73
C VAL A 105 -22.28 -9.22 -26.18
N ASN A 106 -23.39 -9.94 -26.37
CA ASN A 106 -24.05 -9.99 -27.68
C ASN A 106 -24.21 -8.53 -28.16
N LEU A 107 -23.40 -8.12 -29.14
CA LEU A 107 -23.37 -6.76 -29.65
C LEU A 107 -24.75 -6.28 -30.13
N LEU A 108 -25.65 -7.22 -30.45
CA LEU A 108 -27.05 -6.98 -30.79
C LEU A 108 -27.93 -6.59 -29.56
N LYS A 109 -27.61 -7.04 -28.35
CA LYS A 109 -28.31 -6.61 -27.10
C LYS A 109 -27.88 -5.20 -26.67
N LEU A 110 -26.65 -4.80 -26.98
CA LEU A 110 -26.12 -3.45 -26.68
C LEU A 110 -26.86 -2.33 -27.44
N ILE A 111 -27.50 -2.66 -28.57
CA ILE A 111 -28.28 -1.71 -29.36
C ILE A 111 -29.71 -1.60 -28.82
N SER A 112 -30.28 -2.64 -28.18
CA SER A 112 -31.64 -2.59 -27.61
C SER A 112 -31.72 -2.11 -26.15
N GLU A 113 -30.63 -2.18 -25.37
CA GLU A 113 -30.62 -1.85 -23.94
C GLU A 113 -30.02 -0.46 -23.61
N ARG A 114 -30.14 0.51 -24.51
CA ARG A 114 -29.67 1.91 -24.34
C ARG A 114 -30.35 2.71 -23.20
N LYS A 115 -31.06 2.07 -22.26
CA LYS A 115 -31.78 2.72 -21.16
C LYS A 115 -31.68 1.99 -19.82
N SER A 116 -30.51 1.47 -19.46
CA SER A 116 -30.29 0.99 -18.10
C SER A 116 -29.22 1.84 -17.40
N PRO A 117 -29.56 2.67 -16.40
CA PRO A 117 -28.63 3.58 -15.72
C PRO A 117 -27.60 2.87 -14.81
N TRP A 118 -27.55 1.54 -14.88
CA TRP A 118 -26.77 0.65 -14.01
C TRP A 118 -25.25 0.73 -14.20
N PHE A 119 -24.76 1.49 -15.19
CA PHE A 119 -23.34 1.51 -15.58
C PHE A 119 -22.53 2.72 -15.09
N HIS A 120 -23.13 3.69 -14.39
CA HIS A 120 -22.48 5.00 -14.24
C HIS A 120 -22.00 5.39 -12.84
N THR A 121 -22.39 4.70 -11.76
CA THR A 121 -21.93 5.09 -10.41
C THR A 121 -20.72 4.29 -9.95
N PRO A 122 -19.59 4.96 -9.59
CA PRO A 122 -18.39 4.30 -9.05
C PRO A 122 -18.67 3.38 -7.85
N SER A 123 -19.61 3.77 -7.00
CA SER A 123 -20.03 3.01 -5.81
C SER A 123 -20.56 1.62 -6.14
N VAL A 124 -21.37 1.51 -7.20
CA VAL A 124 -21.95 0.23 -7.65
C VAL A 124 -20.87 -0.68 -8.25
N ARG A 125 -19.87 -0.10 -8.91
CA ARG A 125 -18.69 -0.84 -9.39
C ARG A 125 -17.83 -1.36 -8.24
N PHE A 126 -17.65 -0.54 -7.20
CA PHE A 126 -16.88 -0.94 -6.03
C PHE A 126 -17.56 -2.10 -5.31
N GLU A 127 -18.86 -1.99 -4.98
CA GLU A 127 -19.58 -3.04 -4.25
C GLU A 127 -19.71 -4.36 -5.02
N LYS A 128 -19.94 -4.31 -6.33
CA LYS A 128 -20.25 -5.54 -7.10
C LYS A 128 -19.05 -6.24 -7.70
N VAL A 129 -17.97 -5.50 -7.95
CA VAL A 129 -16.80 -6.03 -8.67
C VAL A 129 -15.56 -6.00 -7.80
N ILE A 130 -15.29 -4.88 -7.13
CA ILE A 130 -14.05 -4.70 -6.35
C ILE A 130 -14.15 -5.39 -4.98
N GLY A 131 -15.23 -5.15 -4.23
CA GLY A 131 -15.46 -5.67 -2.88
C GLY A 131 -15.31 -7.19 -2.75
N PRO A 132 -16.00 -8.01 -3.56
CA PRO A 132 -15.93 -9.47 -3.45
C PRO A 132 -14.53 -10.04 -3.77
N VAL A 133 -13.81 -9.40 -4.69
CA VAL A 133 -12.42 -9.79 -5.04
C VAL A 133 -11.46 -9.38 -3.92
N TYR A 134 -11.71 -8.23 -3.31
CA TYR A 134 -10.94 -7.72 -2.18
C TYR A 134 -11.07 -8.61 -0.95
N GLU A 135 -12.31 -8.95 -0.58
CA GLU A 135 -12.61 -9.83 0.55
C GLU A 135 -12.05 -11.23 0.36
N SER A 136 -12.21 -11.82 -0.83
CA SER A 136 -11.71 -13.18 -1.10
C SER A 136 -10.18 -13.28 -1.13
N ALA A 137 -9.50 -12.27 -1.68
CA ALA A 137 -8.03 -12.25 -1.75
C ALA A 137 -7.38 -11.99 -0.37
N LEU A 138 -8.01 -11.13 0.45
CA LEU A 138 -7.56 -10.90 1.83
C LEU A 138 -7.83 -12.13 2.69
N LEU A 139 -9.05 -12.67 2.70
CA LEU A 139 -9.39 -13.83 3.53
C LEU A 139 -8.52 -15.06 3.22
N ALA A 140 -8.22 -15.32 1.95
CA ALA A 140 -7.40 -16.46 1.54
C ALA A 140 -5.92 -16.34 1.96
N ARG A 141 -5.40 -15.13 2.16
CA ARG A 141 -4.00 -14.90 2.55
C ARG A 141 -3.77 -14.84 4.07
N PHE A 142 -4.84 -14.70 4.85
CA PHE A 142 -4.76 -14.61 6.32
C PHE A 142 -5.36 -15.81 7.05
N THR A 143 -5.92 -16.79 6.33
CA THR A 143 -6.45 -18.05 6.89
C THR A 143 -5.60 -19.29 6.55
N SER A 144 -4.48 -19.10 5.85
CA SER A 144 -3.46 -20.13 5.55
C SER A 144 -2.18 -19.89 6.32
#